data_AF-A0A450SVF0-F1
#
_entry.id   AF-A0A450SVF0-F1
#
_cell.length_a   1.000
_cell.length_b   1.000
_cell.length_c   1.000
_cell.angle_alpha   90.00
_cell.angle_beta   90.00
_cell.angle_gamma   90.00
#
_symmetry.space_group_name_H-M   'P 1'
#
loop_
_entity.id
_entity.type
_entity.pdbx_description
1 polymer ?
#
loop_
_entity_poly.entity_id
_entity_poly.type
_entity_poly.pdbx_seq_one_letter_code
_entity_poly.pdbx_strand_id
1 'polypeptide(L)'
;MDTMALWNLGKLAKTGFLTVSDGLLDDVLGGMEEVVTISLLQHIDPQNCLAKVLPVPYLHWVVDRMNAERKRLHEAKIKSKTSMFDYGVATPSNRNNKSSV
;
A
#
# COMPACT_ATOMS: atom_id res chain seq x y z
N MET A 1 0.68 8.45 5.01
CA MET A 1 0.48 8.50 3.54
C MET A 1 -0.96 8.89 3.43
N ASP A 2 -1.21 10.19 3.39
CA ASP A 2 -2.55 10.67 3.75
C ASP A 2 -3.22 11.03 2.44
N THR A 3 -3.60 9.97 1.72
CA THR A 3 -4.57 10.09 0.64
C THR A 3 -5.85 10.53 1.33
N MET A 4 -6.21 11.82 1.22
CA MET A 4 -7.55 12.31 1.55
C MET A 4 -8.54 11.72 0.53
N ALA A 5 -8.74 10.40 0.59
CA ALA A 5 -9.84 9.73 -0.08
C ALA A 5 -11.06 9.97 0.81
N LEU A 6 -11.86 11.00 0.48
CA LEU A 6 -13.16 11.19 1.13
C LEU A 6 -14.08 10.07 0.64
N TRP A 7 -14.12 8.98 1.40
CA TRP A 7 -14.96 7.83 1.08
C TRP A 7 -16.44 8.20 1.13
N ASN A 8 -17.17 7.85 0.08
CA ASN A 8 -18.63 7.88 0.14
C ASN A 8 -19.09 6.70 1.01
N LEU A 9 -19.50 6.98 2.25
CA LEU A 9 -19.91 5.96 3.22
C LEU A 9 -21.04 5.06 2.71
N GLY A 10 -21.98 5.59 1.93
CA GLY A 10 -23.07 4.80 1.35
C GLY A 10 -22.59 3.77 0.31
N LYS A 11 -21.50 4.07 -0.41
CA LYS A 11 -20.85 3.12 -1.32
C LYS A 11 -19.95 2.14 -0.56
N LEU A 12 -19.19 2.65 0.41
CA LEU A 12 -18.28 1.84 1.23
C LEU A 12 -19.04 0.80 2.07
N ALA A 13 -20.24 1.13 2.57
CA ALA A 13 -21.07 0.17 3.31
C ALA A 13 -21.48 -1.06 2.49
N LYS A 14 -21.47 -0.98 1.15
CA LYS A 14 -21.79 -2.12 0.27
C LYS A 14 -20.63 -3.11 0.13
N THR A 15 -19.39 -2.63 0.24
CA THR A 15 -18.18 -3.42 -0.04
C THR A 15 -17.36 -3.71 1.22
N GLY A 16 -17.43 -2.84 2.22
CA GLY A 16 -16.46 -2.76 3.31
C GLY A 16 -15.04 -2.47 2.82
N PHE A 17 -14.08 -2.62 3.73
CA PHE A 17 -12.68 -2.88 3.39
C PHE A 17 -12.45 -4.38 3.47
N LEU A 18 -11.98 -4.97 2.38
CA LEU A 18 -11.80 -6.42 2.26
C LEU A 18 -10.51 -6.85 2.96
N THR A 19 -10.52 -7.96 3.69
CA THR A 19 -9.32 -8.44 4.41
C THR A 19 -8.14 -8.78 3.49
N VAL A 20 -8.41 -9.09 2.21
CA VAL A 20 -7.36 -9.27 1.19
C VAL A 20 -6.50 -8.03 0.99
N SER A 21 -7.03 -6.83 1.24
CA SER A 21 -6.27 -5.59 1.08
C SER A 21 -5.36 -5.25 2.27
N ASP A 22 -5.47 -6.00 3.37
CA ASP A 22 -4.61 -5.89 4.55
C ASP A 22 -3.37 -6.83 4.45
N GLY A 23 -3.20 -7.52 3.31
CA GLY A 23 -2.09 -8.46 3.14
C GLY A 23 -2.24 -9.75 3.96
N LEU A 24 -3.47 -10.15 4.27
CA LEU A 24 -3.78 -11.40 4.98
C LEU A 24 -3.38 -12.66 4.19
N LEU A 25 -3.28 -12.55 2.87
CA LEU A 25 -2.83 -13.63 1.99
C LEU A 25 -1.33 -13.48 1.73
N ASP A 26 -0.59 -14.58 1.87
CA ASP A 26 0.82 -14.64 1.49
C ASP A 26 0.96 -14.21 0.01
N ASP A 27 2.03 -13.48 -0.29
CA ASP A 27 2.33 -12.88 -1.60
C ASP A 27 1.39 -11.76 -2.09
N VAL A 28 0.35 -11.38 -1.32
CA VAL A 28 -0.46 -10.20 -1.61
C VAL A 28 0.05 -9.01 -0.79
N LEU A 29 0.66 -8.04 -1.47
CA LEU A 29 1.07 -6.78 -0.83
C LEU A 29 -0.16 -6.03 -0.31
N GLY A 30 -0.24 -5.86 1.02
CA GLY A 30 -1.25 -5.03 1.67
C GLY A 30 -1.13 -3.54 1.33
N GLY A 31 -2.14 -2.76 1.71
CA GLY A 31 -2.21 -1.31 1.43
C GLY A 31 -2.76 -0.97 0.04
N MET A 32 -3.51 -1.90 -0.56
CA MET A 32 -4.21 -1.74 -1.83
C MET A 32 -5.73 -1.66 -1.63
N GLU A 33 -6.20 -1.19 -0.47
CA GLU A 33 -7.63 -1.21 -0.11
C GLU A 33 -8.50 -0.54 -1.16
N GLU A 34 -8.04 0.59 -1.68
CA GLU A 34 -8.78 1.34 -2.70
C GLU A 34 -8.95 0.58 -4.01
N VAL A 35 -7.94 -0.16 -4.48
CA VAL A 35 -8.03 -0.91 -5.73
C VAL A 35 -9.02 -2.07 -5.61
N VAL A 36 -8.96 -2.81 -4.51
CA VAL A 36 -9.85 -3.95 -4.28
C VAL A 36 -11.29 -3.46 -4.08
N THR A 37 -11.49 -2.39 -3.31
CA THR A 37 -12.81 -1.78 -3.08
C THR A 37 -13.41 -1.25 -4.39
N ILE A 38 -12.65 -0.54 -5.23
CA ILE A 38 -13.15 -0.07 -6.52
C ILE A 38 -13.45 -1.25 -7.45
N SER A 39 -12.58 -2.26 -7.50
CA SER A 39 -12.80 -3.45 -8.33
C SER A 39 -14.09 -4.18 -7.94
N LEU A 40 -14.34 -4.37 -6.64
CA LEU A 40 -15.58 -4.98 -6.15
C LEU A 40 -16.79 -4.11 -6.48
N LEU A 41 -16.70 -2.79 -6.26
CA LEU A 41 -17.80 -1.86 -6.55
C LEU A 41 -18.14 -1.83 -8.04
N GLN A 42 -17.13 -1.90 -8.92
CA GLN A 42 -17.34 -2.03 -10.37
C GLN A 42 -18.09 -3.32 -10.74
N HIS A 43 -17.89 -4.40 -9.98
CA HIS A 43 -18.57 -5.67 -10.21
C HIS A 43 -20.02 -5.65 -9.72
N ILE A 44 -20.29 -5.12 -8.52
CA ILE A 44 -21.62 -5.18 -7.89
C ILE A 44 -22.54 -4.01 -8.27
N ASP A 45 -21.99 -2.86 -8.66
CA ASP A 45 -22.76 -1.65 -9.00
C ASP A 45 -22.14 -0.91 -10.21
N PRO A 46 -22.08 -1.56 -11.38
CA PRO A 46 -21.33 -1.05 -12.54
C PRO A 46 -21.85 0.29 -13.07
N GLN A 47 -23.14 0.58 -12.89
CA GLN A 47 -23.80 1.80 -13.36
C GLN A 47 -23.46 3.02 -12.48
N ASN A 48 -23.28 2.84 -11.17
CA ASN A 48 -23.01 3.94 -10.23
C ASN A 48 -21.52 4.02 -9.80
N CYS A 49 -20.70 3.09 -10.27
CA CYS A 49 -19.26 3.09 -10.04
C CYS A 49 -18.53 3.96 -11.08
N LEU A 50 -18.26 5.21 -10.71
CA LEU A 50 -17.53 6.18 -11.54
C LEU A 50 -16.01 5.92 -11.58
N ALA A 51 -15.45 5.41 -10.48
CA ALA A 51 -14.04 5.01 -10.43
C ALA A 51 -13.84 3.70 -11.20
N LYS A 52 -12.75 3.61 -11.97
CA LYS A 52 -12.44 2.43 -12.79
C LYS A 52 -10.99 2.00 -12.55
N VAL A 53 -10.81 0.74 -12.20
CA VAL A 53 -9.54 0.01 -12.29
C VAL A 53 -9.40 -0.48 -13.72
N LEU A 54 -8.27 -0.17 -14.34
CA LEU A 54 -7.95 -0.54 -15.71
C LEU A 54 -6.64 -1.35 -15.72
N PRO A 55 -6.59 -2.49 -16.42
CA PRO A 55 -5.34 -3.18 -16.65
C PRO A 55 -4.50 -2.36 -17.65
N VAL A 56 -3.30 -1.96 -17.22
CA VAL A 56 -2.36 -1.22 -18.08
C VAL A 56 -1.18 -2.16 -18.37
N PRO A 57 -0.89 -2.50 -19.63
CA PRO A 57 0.17 -3.47 -19.96
C PRO A 57 1.56 -2.97 -19.57
N TYR A 58 1.73 -1.64 -19.51
CA TYR A 58 2.98 -1.00 -19.13
C TYR A 58 2.71 0.36 -18.49
N LEU A 59 3.44 0.68 -17.43
CA LEU A 59 3.37 1.96 -16.74
C LEU A 59 4.80 2.49 -16.50
N HIS A 60 5.16 3.57 -17.18
CA HIS A 60 6.44 4.25 -16.97
C HIS A 60 6.26 5.43 -16.02
N TRP A 61 6.71 5.28 -14.78
CA TRP A 61 6.76 6.39 -13.82
C TRP A 61 7.91 7.33 -14.16
N VAL A 62 7.57 8.55 -14.60
CA VAL A 62 8.55 9.60 -14.90
C VAL A 62 9.01 10.23 -13.58
N VAL A 63 9.98 9.58 -12.93
CA VAL A 63 10.58 10.05 -11.67
C VAL A 63 11.85 10.89 -11.89
N ASP A 64 12.40 10.84 -13.09
CA ASP A 64 13.62 11.52 -13.54
C ASP A 64 13.39 13.00 -13.88
N ARG A 65 12.16 13.40 -14.23
CA ARG A 65 11.80 14.78 -14.58
C ARG A 65 11.26 15.61 -13.42
N MET A 66 11.67 15.30 -12.18
CA MET A 66 11.32 16.12 -11.02
C MET A 66 12.16 17.40 -10.97
N ASN A 67 11.54 18.53 -10.65
CA ASN A 67 12.28 19.74 -10.31
C ASN A 67 13.05 19.57 -8.99
N ALA A 68 14.02 20.44 -8.73
CA ALA A 68 14.92 20.33 -7.57
C ALA A 68 14.16 20.31 -6.23
N GLU A 69 13.10 21.09 -6.09
CA GLU A 69 12.26 21.15 -4.90
C GLU A 69 11.54 19.82 -4.64
N ARG A 70 10.86 19.28 -5.66
CA ARG A 70 10.14 18.00 -5.56
C ARG A 70 11.10 16.84 -5.31
N LYS A 71 12.30 16.88 -5.89
CA LYS A 71 13.33 15.87 -5.65
C LYS A 71 13.75 15.86 -4.18
N ARG A 72 14.02 17.03 -3.59
CA ARG A 72 14.36 17.16 -2.16
C ARG A 72 13.26 16.61 -1.25
N LEU A 73 12.00 16.94 -1.53
CA LEU A 73 10.85 16.44 -0.77
C LEU A 73 10.68 14.92 -0.91
N HIS A 74 10.89 14.40 -2.12
CA HIS A 74 10.85 12.96 -2.38
C HIS A 74 11.94 12.23 -1.58
N GLU A 75 13.20 12.69 -1.64
CA GLU A 75 14.32 12.11 -0.91
C GLU A 75 14.09 12.13 0.61
N ALA A 76 13.60 13.25 1.15
CA ALA A 76 13.25 13.36 2.57
C ALA A 76 12.15 12.35 2.97
N LYS A 77 11.10 12.21 2.14
CA LYS A 77 10.00 11.27 2.35
C LYS A 77 10.45 9.81 2.29
N ILE A 78 11.33 9.46 1.36
CA ILE A 78 11.88 8.09 1.25
C ILE A 78 12.79 7.81 2.44
N LYS A 79 13.70 8.73 2.79
CA LYS A 79 14.63 8.57 3.91
C LYS A 79 13.92 8.29 5.23
N SER A 80 12.83 9.01 5.53
CA SER A 80 12.03 8.78 6.74
C SER A 80 11.36 7.40 6.77
N LYS A 81 11.08 6.81 5.60
CA LYS A 81 10.40 5.52 5.47
C LYS A 81 11.38 4.36 5.53
N THR A 82 12.58 4.50 4.96
CA THR A 82 13.65 3.49 5.08
C THR A 82 14.20 3.39 6.49
N SER A 83 14.41 4.52 7.18
CA SER A 83 14.88 4.50 8.57
C SER A 83 13.91 3.77 9.50
N MET A 84 12.61 3.81 9.23
CA MET A 84 11.60 3.05 9.99
C MET A 84 11.70 1.55 9.76
N PHE A 85 12.08 1.13 8.55
CA PHE A 85 12.28 -0.29 8.21
C PHE A 85 13.50 -0.87 8.92
N ASP A 86 14.60 -0.10 9.04
CA ASP A 86 15.82 -0.54 9.72
C ASP A 86 15.62 -0.76 11.24
N TYR A 87 14.68 -0.05 11.87
CA TYR A 87 14.31 -0.28 13.27
C TYR A 87 13.41 -1.52 13.48
N GLY A 88 12.75 -2.02 12.43
CA GLY A 88 11.95 -3.25 12.47
C GLY A 88 12.77 -4.54 12.37
N VAL A 89 14.05 -4.44 12.01
CA VAL A 89 15.00 -5.56 11.95
C VAL A 89 15.92 -5.52 13.16
N ALA A 90 15.34 -5.43 14.36
CA ALA A 90 16.06 -5.64 15.61
C ALA A 90 16.26 -7.16 15.83
N THR A 91 17.42 -7.64 15.37
CA THR A 91 18.23 -8.80 15.80
C THR A 91 17.56 -10.18 15.97
N PRO A 92 18.08 -11.25 15.32
CA PRO A 92 17.80 -12.62 15.73
C PRO A 92 18.29 -12.81 17.16
N SER A 93 17.40 -13.20 18.07
CA SER A 93 17.77 -13.60 19.43
C SER A 93 18.86 -14.67 19.35
N ASN A 94 20.02 -14.39 19.90
CA ASN A 94 21.13 -15.33 20.03
C ASN A 94 20.72 -16.46 21.00
N ARG A 95 20.03 -17.49 20.49
CA ARG A 95 19.82 -18.77 21.18
C ARG A 95 20.83 -19.78 20.66
N ASN A 96 22.08 -19.62 21.08
CA ASN A 96 23.04 -20.72 21.09
C ASN A 96 24.02 -20.51 22.24
N ASN A 97 23.68 -21.10 23.38
CA ASN A 97 24.68 -21.69 24.26
C ASN A 97 24.08 -22.99 24.83
N LYS A 98 24.36 -24.10 24.14
CA LYS A 98 24.23 -25.45 24.70
C LYS A 98 25.53 -25.77 25.45
N SER A 99 25.37 -26.12 26.72
CA SER A 99 26.08 -27.13 27.51
C SER A 99 27.60 -27.29 27.47
N SER A 100 28.21 -27.06 28.63
CA SER A 100 29.33 -27.80 29.26
C SER A 100 29.41 -27.27 30.71
N VAL A 101 29.27 -28.02 31.80
CA VAL A 101 29.59 -29.41 32.17
C VAL A 101 28.54 -29.90 33.18
#